data_AF-J9RG19-F1
#
_entry.id   AF-J9RG19-F1
#
_cell.length_a   1.000
_cell.length_b   1.000
_cell.length_c   1.000
_cell.angle_alpha   90.00
_cell.angle_beta   90.00
_cell.angle_gamma   90.00
#
_symmetry.space_group_name_H-M   'P 1'
#
loop_
_entity.id
_entity.type
_entity.pdbx_description
1 polymer ?
#
loop_
_entity_poly.entity_id
_entity_poly.type
_entity_poly.pdbx_seq_one_letter_code
_entity_poly.pdbx_strand_id
1 'polypeptide(L)' 'DTTIVPIDSGETNLLRVINAALNQPLFFTIANHKFTVVGADASYLKPFTTSVI' A
#
# COMPACT_ATOMS: atom_id res chain seq x y z
N ASP A 1 -4.05 6.48 -17.95
CA ASP A 1 -3.39 5.17 -18.08
C ASP A 1 -3.74 4.34 -16.85
N THR A 2 -3.86 3.02 -17.00
CA THR A 2 -4.25 2.11 -15.90
C THR A 2 -3.20 1.02 -15.78
N THR A 3 -2.53 0.97 -14.63
CA THR A 3 -1.53 -0.06 -14.34
C THR A 3 -2.21 -1.32 -13.81
N ILE A 4 -1.83 -2.48 -14.37
CA ILE A 4 -2.28 -3.79 -13.91
C ILE A 4 -1.07 -4.51 -13.30
N VAL A 5 -1.24 -5.02 -12.08
CA VAL A 5 -0.22 -5.84 -11.39
C VAL A 5 -0.81 -7.24 -11.21
N PRO A 6 -0.30 -8.27 -11.92
CA PRO A 6 -0.74 -9.64 -11.75
C PRO A 6 -0.27 -10.19 -10.40
N ILE A 7 -1.13 -10.98 -9.75
CA ILE A 7 -0.90 -11.53 -8.42
C ILE A 7 -1.45 -12.94 -8.37
N ASP A 8 -0.72 -13.87 -7.76
CA ASP A 8 -1.21 -15.23 -7.54
C ASP A 8 -1.98 -15.36 -6.22
N SER A 9 -2.97 -16.23 -6.20
CA SER A 9 -3.81 -16.44 -5.03
C SER A 9 -3.01 -17.01 -3.85
N GLY A 10 -3.10 -16.35 -2.70
CA GLY A 10 -2.42 -16.77 -1.46
C GLY A 10 -1.01 -16.18 -1.31
N GLU A 11 -0.50 -15.44 -2.29
CA GLU A 11 0.78 -14.76 -2.16
C GLU A 11 0.71 -13.52 -1.27
N THR A 12 1.83 -13.21 -0.63
CA THR A 12 2.04 -11.97 0.12
C THR A 12 2.96 -11.05 -0.68
N ASN A 13 2.44 -9.89 -1.08
CA ASN A 13 3.14 -8.94 -1.92
C ASN A 13 3.52 -7.68 -1.16
N LEU A 14 4.73 -7.16 -1.40
CA LEU A 14 5.22 -5.93 -0.78
C LEU A 14 4.95 -4.74 -1.72
N LEU A 15 4.03 -3.86 -1.31
CA LEU A 15 3.77 -2.61 -2.02
C LEU A 15 4.56 -1.46 -1.37
N ARG A 16 5.29 -0.70 -2.20
CA ARG A 16 5.98 0.55 -1.81
C ARG A 16 5.22 1.73 -2.41
N VAL A 17 4.34 2.32 -1.62
CA VAL A 17 3.46 3.40 -2.06
C VAL A 17 4.16 4.75 -1.85
N ILE A 18 4.14 5.60 -2.88
CA ILE A 18 4.70 6.96 -2.86
C ILE A 18 3.62 7.92 -3.33
N ASN A 19 3.25 8.89 -2.49
CA ASN A 19 2.47 10.04 -2.95
C ASN A 19 3.41 11.05 -3.59
N ALA A 20 3.40 11.15 -4.92
CA ALA A 20 4.18 12.10 -5.70
C ALA A 20 3.35 13.30 -6.21
N ALA A 21 2.15 13.52 -5.67
CA ALA A 21 1.30 14.61 -6.08
C ALA A 21 1.76 15.95 -5.46
N LEU A 22 1.70 17.03 -6.24
CA LEU A 22 2.30 18.32 -5.84
C LEU A 22 1.64 18.94 -4.60
N ASN A 23 0.31 18.93 -4.50
CA ASN A 23 -0.43 19.70 -3.50
C ASN A 23 -1.70 18.99 -2.97
N GLN A 24 -1.73 17.65 -3.00
CA GLN A 24 -2.91 16.90 -2.54
C GLN A 24 -2.54 15.69 -1.67
N PRO A 25 -3.21 15.52 -0.53
CA PRO A 25 -3.17 14.25 0.17
C PRO A 25 -3.95 13.22 -0.66
N LEU A 26 -3.33 12.06 -0.87
CA LEU A 26 -3.97 10.92 -1.53
C LEU A 26 -4.13 9.80 -0.52
N PHE A 27 -5.23 9.06 -0.67
CA PHE A 27 -5.52 7.85 0.08
C PHE A 27 -5.45 6.65 -0.87
N PHE A 28 -4.91 5.53 -0.39
CA PHE A 28 -4.75 4.31 -1.17
C PHE A 28 -5.49 3.14 -0.52
N THR A 29 -6.28 2.42 -1.31
CA THR A 29 -7.01 1.22 -0.88
C THR A 29 -7.08 0.20 -2.02
N ILE A 30 -7.20 -1.08 -1.65
CA ILE A 30 -7.48 -2.17 -2.57
C ILE A 30 -8.78 -2.82 -2.11
N ALA A 31 -9.79 -2.86 -2.99
CA ALA A 31 -11.07 -3.46 -2.67
C ALA A 31 -10.88 -4.89 -2.16
N ASN A 32 -11.61 -5.23 -1.09
CA ASN A 32 -11.59 -6.55 -0.45
C ASN A 32 -10.23 -6.99 0.15
N HIS A 33 -9.27 -6.08 0.29
CA HIS A 33 -7.97 -6.37 0.90
C HIS A 33 -7.67 -5.45 2.08
N LYS A 34 -6.92 -5.97 3.05
CA LYS A 34 -6.30 -5.18 4.12
C LYS A 34 -4.79 -5.17 3.91
N PHE A 35 -4.15 -4.10 4.33
CA PHE A 35 -2.71 -3.95 4.34
C PHE A 35 -2.16 -4.26 5.72
N THR A 36 -0.94 -4.80 5.75
CA THR A 36 -0.08 -4.79 6.93
C THR A 36 1.01 -3.77 6.69
N VAL A 37 0.96 -2.64 7.41
CA VAL A 37 1.97 -1.59 7.30
C VAL A 37 3.18 -2.00 8.13
N VAL A 38 4.33 -2.16 7.47
CA VAL A 38 5.58 -2.62 8.09
C VAL A 38 6.65 -1.53 8.16
N GLY A 39 6.49 -0.42 7.42
CA GLY A 39 7.45 0.68 7.43
C GLY A 39 6.91 1.94 6.76
N ALA A 40 7.51 3.07 7.12
CA ALA A 40 7.26 4.40 6.55
C ALA A 40 8.58 5.17 6.51
N ASP A 41 8.81 5.96 5.45
CA ASP A 41 9.99 6.83 5.29
C ASP A 41 11.32 6.11 5.59
N ALA A 42 11.49 4.94 4.98
CA ALA A 42 12.64 4.04 5.15
C ALA A 42 12.89 3.53 6.58
N SER A 43 11.91 3.71 7.49
CA SER A 43 11.96 3.24 8.87
C SER A 43 10.96 2.11 9.10
N TYR A 44 11.36 1.08 9.84
CA TYR A 44 10.45 0.00 10.23
C TYR A 44 9.52 0.47 11.34
N LEU A 45 8.27 0.01 11.26
CA LEU A 45 7.24 0.27 12.26
C LEU A 45 6.83 -1.03 12.94
N LYS A 46 6.22 -0.92 14.12
CA LYS A 46 5.47 -2.06 14.68
C LYS A 46 4.33 -2.39 13.70
N PRO A 47 4.25 -3.64 13.17
CA PRO A 47 3.24 -3.97 12.18
C PRO A 47 1.82 -3.72 12.68
N PHE A 48 0.99 -3.11 11.84
CA PHE A 48 -0.43 -2.92 12.10
C PHE A 48 -1.25 -3.08 10.82
N THR A 49 -2.53 -3.44 10.99
CA THR A 49 -3.44 -3.71 9.88
C THR A 49 -4.39 -2.53 9.64
N THR A 50 -4.55 -2.13 8.39
CA THR A 50 -5.50 -1.09 7.97
C THR A 50 -6.07 -1.40 6.59
N SER A 51 -7.24 -0.86 6.24
CA SER A 51 -7.82 -0.94 4.88
C SER A 51 -7.45 0.25 3.99
N VAL A 52 -6.85 1.29 4.57
CA VAL A 52 -6.50 2.54 3.90
C VAL A 52 -5.19 3.08 4.47
N ILE A 53 -4.37 3.64 3.59
CA ILE A 53 -3.18 4.42 3.93
C ILE A 53 -3.20 5.76 3.21
#